data_AF-A0A3P9L0W8-F1
#
_entry.id   AF-A0A3P9L0W8-F1
#
_cell.length_a   1.000
_cell.length_b   1.000
_cell.length_c   1.000
_cell.angle_alpha   90.00
_cell.angle_beta   90.00
_cell.angle_gamma   90.00
#
_symmetry.space_group_name_H-M   'P 1'
#
loop_
_entity.id
_entity.type
_entity.pdbx_description
1 polymer ?
#
loop_
_entity_poly.entity_id
_entity_poly.type
_entity_poly.pdbx_seq_one_letter_code
_entity_poly.pdbx_strand_id
1 'polypeptide(L)'
;MFCPFCGVNLPCILVYCSSCYRNVRFLLSLQDEGHEATSLDGLIQKYFTEGHSYEIIVDLLKSKHNISVSLRNLERRLKDAGLTRRLNYTPIATLRTVISEELKGSGHLLGYRAMWQILKQKHSFVVRRDDVMHLMAELDPCGTENRSRRRFVRRAYHSMGPNETWHVDGYDKLKPFGIAINGCIDGFSRKIMWLNCGKTNNDPSVIAQYYVNCIVEHGVFPKRLRTDCGTENGTMAALHCTLRSEHTDEFAGAKSHMYGTSTSNQRIESWWSYFRKQRSQFWMDLLSDLRERHLFNGSPAHTNLVRYCFLGVLQKELDEYKHYWNTHTIRPVRQSRCPSGKPEAMYYVPQRFDGSNCGFPASAQTLNHITSIMPVPATPGGDEHETLFGELQQESGLRAPVQWESAVENYITLKTMAGL
;
A
#
# COMPACT_ATOMS: atom_id res chain seq x y z
N MET A 1 -16.09 31.33 -11.89
CA MET A 1 -15.66 29.93 -11.59
C MET A 1 -14.37 30.02 -10.78
N PHE A 2 -14.06 29.12 -9.85
CA PHE A 2 -12.83 29.25 -9.03
C PHE A 2 -11.70 28.38 -9.59
N CYS A 3 -10.46 28.85 -9.47
CA CYS A 3 -9.29 28.02 -9.77
C CYS A 3 -9.18 26.89 -8.73
N PRO A 4 -9.22 25.60 -9.10
CA PRO A 4 -9.18 24.49 -8.14
C PRO A 4 -7.82 24.33 -7.46
N PHE A 5 -6.79 25.05 -7.92
CA PHE A 5 -5.44 24.98 -7.37
C PHE A 5 -5.12 26.12 -6.39
N CYS A 6 -5.75 27.29 -6.54
CA CYS A 6 -5.45 28.45 -5.68
C CYS A 6 -6.69 29.17 -5.13
N GLY A 7 -7.90 28.70 -5.45
CA GLY A 7 -9.16 29.25 -4.92
C GLY A 7 -9.55 30.64 -5.45
N VAL A 8 -8.72 31.27 -6.28
CA VAL A 8 -9.01 32.60 -6.84
C VAL A 8 -10.18 32.55 -7.81
N ASN A 9 -11.06 33.55 -7.72
CA ASN A 9 -12.17 33.70 -8.65
C ASN A 9 -11.63 34.05 -10.05
N LEU A 10 -11.98 33.23 -11.04
CA LEU A 10 -11.65 33.44 -12.45
C LEU A 10 -12.85 34.14 -13.11
N PRO A 11 -12.77 35.44 -13.42
CA PRO A 11 -13.84 36.17 -14.10
C PRO A 11 -14.01 35.71 -15.56
N CYS A 12 -12.94 35.22 -16.19
CA CYS A 12 -12.96 34.56 -17.50
C CYS A 12 -12.07 33.32 -17.48
N ILE A 13 -12.48 32.23 -18.17
CA ILE A 13 -11.68 30.99 -18.22
C ILE A 13 -10.62 31.13 -19.32
N LEU A 14 -9.40 31.43 -18.90
CA LEU A 14 -8.22 31.43 -19.76
C LEU A 14 -7.56 30.03 -19.76
N VAL A 15 -6.64 29.78 -20.69
CA VAL A 15 -5.86 28.53 -20.73
C VAL A 15 -5.06 28.33 -19.43
N TYR A 16 -4.69 29.42 -18.75
CA TYR A 16 -3.93 29.45 -17.51
C TYR A 16 -4.59 30.34 -16.46
N CYS A 17 -4.53 29.95 -15.19
CA CYS A 17 -4.96 30.80 -14.09
C CYS A 17 -3.99 32.00 -13.97
N SER A 18 -4.52 33.23 -13.95
CA SER A 18 -3.72 34.46 -13.84
C SER A 18 -2.98 34.60 -12.50
N SER A 19 -3.41 33.91 -11.46
CA SER A 19 -2.79 33.96 -10.14
C SER A 19 -1.72 32.88 -9.93
N CYS A 20 -1.98 31.64 -10.35
CA CYS A 20 -1.07 30.52 -10.09
C CYS A 20 -0.41 29.94 -11.34
N TYR A 21 -0.68 30.50 -12.52
CA TYR A 21 -0.14 30.13 -13.84
C TYR A 21 -0.30 28.66 -14.25
N ARG A 22 -1.10 27.90 -13.51
CA ARG A 22 -1.41 26.50 -13.83
C ARG A 22 -2.44 26.42 -14.94
N ASN A 23 -2.31 25.40 -15.79
CA ASN A 23 -3.25 25.16 -16.87
C ASN A 23 -4.62 24.82 -16.27
N VAL A 24 -5.62 25.61 -16.65
CA VAL A 24 -7.01 25.44 -16.24
C VAL A 24 -7.92 25.23 -17.45
N ARG A 25 -7.35 24.85 -18.61
CA ARG A 25 -8.09 24.64 -19.86
C ARG A 25 -9.18 23.59 -19.74
N PHE A 26 -9.04 22.61 -18.85
CA PHE A 26 -10.08 21.61 -18.57
C PHE A 26 -11.34 22.22 -17.90
N LEU A 27 -11.27 23.44 -17.38
CA LEU A 27 -12.45 24.17 -16.93
C LEU A 27 -13.29 24.67 -18.11
N LEU A 28 -12.72 24.79 -19.33
CA LEU A 28 -13.49 25.09 -20.55
C LEU A 28 -14.39 23.90 -20.92
N SER A 29 -13.92 22.66 -20.77
CA SER A 29 -14.77 21.47 -20.97
C SER A 29 -15.88 21.34 -19.92
N LEU A 30 -15.72 21.98 -18.75
CA LEU A 30 -16.78 22.08 -17.73
C LEU A 30 -17.74 23.26 -18.00
N GLN A 31 -17.36 24.20 -18.86
CA GLN A 31 -18.25 25.24 -19.41
C GLN A 31 -19.12 24.68 -20.56
N ASP A 32 -18.58 23.75 -21.36
CA ASP A 32 -19.31 23.13 -22.48
C ASP A 32 -20.48 22.24 -22.02
N GLU A 33 -20.51 21.76 -20.78
CA GLU A 33 -21.70 21.09 -20.23
C GLU A 33 -22.85 22.06 -19.88
N GLY A 34 -22.59 23.38 -19.93
CA GLY A 34 -23.56 24.46 -19.65
C GLY A 34 -24.19 25.11 -20.90
N HIS A 35 -23.86 24.64 -22.10
CA HIS A 35 -24.62 24.95 -23.32
C HIS A 35 -25.34 23.68 -23.80
N GLU A 36 -26.21 23.14 -22.92
CA GLU A 36 -27.27 22.26 -23.34
C GLU A 36 -28.08 22.95 -24.44
N ALA A 37 -28.29 22.22 -25.53
CA ALA A 37 -29.12 22.64 -26.63
C ALA A 37 -30.46 23.18 -26.10
N THR A 38 -30.61 24.50 -26.12
CA THR A 38 -31.79 25.19 -25.56
C THR A 38 -33.01 24.98 -26.46
N SER A 39 -32.83 24.35 -27.61
CA SER A 39 -33.90 23.93 -28.49
C SER A 39 -34.46 22.58 -28.03
N LEU A 40 -35.78 22.48 -28.07
CA LEU A 40 -36.51 21.24 -27.82
C LEU A 40 -35.93 20.05 -28.62
N ASP A 41 -35.54 20.28 -29.88
CA ASP A 41 -35.00 19.23 -30.75
C ASP A 41 -33.62 18.74 -30.28
N GLY A 42 -32.77 19.62 -29.74
CA GLY A 42 -31.48 19.22 -29.20
C GLY A 42 -31.59 18.42 -27.89
N LEU A 43 -32.56 18.77 -27.03
CA LEU A 43 -32.86 17.97 -25.84
C LEU A 43 -33.43 16.60 -26.20
N ILE A 44 -34.32 16.54 -27.20
CA ILE A 44 -34.85 15.28 -27.75
C ILE A 44 -33.70 14.43 -28.28
N GLN A 45 -32.78 15.00 -29.07
CA GLN A 45 -31.63 14.28 -29.61
C GLN A 45 -30.70 13.77 -28.51
N LYS A 46 -30.43 14.59 -27.49
CA LYS A 46 -29.63 14.20 -26.31
C LYS A 46 -30.22 12.99 -25.61
N TYR A 47 -31.47 13.09 -25.13
CA TYR A 47 -32.10 12.00 -24.38
C TYR A 47 -32.36 10.75 -25.22
N PHE A 48 -32.56 10.92 -26.53
CA PHE A 48 -32.64 9.80 -27.45
C PHE A 48 -31.31 9.06 -27.58
N THR A 49 -30.19 9.79 -27.67
CA THR A 49 -28.82 9.24 -27.79
C THR A 49 -28.37 8.57 -26.49
N GLU A 50 -28.78 9.10 -25.34
CA GLU A 50 -28.59 8.48 -24.02
C GLU A 50 -29.37 7.17 -23.84
N GLY A 51 -30.36 6.91 -24.69
CA GLY A 51 -31.06 5.63 -24.79
C GLY A 51 -32.32 5.49 -23.93
N HIS A 52 -32.87 6.58 -23.40
CA HIS A 52 -34.11 6.60 -22.61
C HIS A 52 -35.32 6.10 -23.41
N SER A 53 -36.34 5.48 -22.80
CA SER A 53 -37.58 5.18 -23.54
C SER A 53 -38.32 6.46 -23.93
N TYR A 54 -39.24 6.40 -24.89
CA TYR A 54 -39.93 7.61 -25.37
C TYR A 54 -40.76 8.26 -24.25
N GLU A 55 -41.36 7.44 -23.40
CA GLU A 55 -42.09 7.87 -22.20
C GLU A 55 -41.15 8.61 -21.23
N ILE A 56 -39.97 8.04 -20.97
CA ILE A 56 -38.97 8.66 -20.09
C ILE A 56 -38.45 9.97 -20.69
N ILE A 57 -38.26 10.06 -22.02
CA ILE A 57 -37.86 11.32 -22.67
C ILE A 57 -38.91 12.40 -22.45
N VAL A 58 -40.20 12.08 -22.59
CA VAL A 58 -41.30 13.02 -22.31
C VAL A 58 -41.28 13.45 -20.85
N ASP A 59 -41.11 12.52 -19.92
CA ASP A 59 -41.06 12.82 -18.49
C ASP A 59 -39.83 13.65 -18.10
N LEU A 60 -38.67 13.41 -18.72
CA LEU A 60 -37.45 14.19 -18.53
C LEU A 60 -37.59 15.62 -19.08
N LEU A 61 -38.19 15.78 -20.27
CA LEU A 61 -38.49 17.11 -20.84
C LEU A 61 -39.44 17.90 -19.93
N LYS A 62 -40.45 17.24 -19.35
CA LYS A 62 -41.40 17.86 -18.44
C LYS A 62 -40.77 18.20 -17.09
N SER A 63 -40.03 17.27 -16.48
CA SER A 63 -39.51 17.41 -15.11
C SER A 63 -38.24 18.26 -15.02
N LYS A 64 -37.30 18.12 -15.96
CA LYS A 64 -36.02 18.85 -15.94
C LYS A 64 -36.06 20.18 -16.69
N HIS A 65 -36.85 20.26 -17.76
CA HIS A 65 -36.86 21.43 -18.66
C HIS A 65 -38.18 22.18 -18.69
N ASN A 66 -39.20 21.71 -17.96
CA ASN A 66 -40.55 22.28 -17.93
C ASN A 66 -41.22 22.35 -19.33
N ILE A 67 -40.83 21.46 -20.25
CA ILE A 67 -41.36 21.39 -21.61
C ILE A 67 -42.36 20.23 -21.70
N SER A 68 -43.64 20.55 -21.92
CA SER A 68 -44.71 19.56 -22.08
C SER A 68 -44.88 19.16 -23.54
N VAL A 69 -44.58 17.89 -23.85
CA VAL A 69 -44.64 17.33 -25.21
C VAL A 69 -45.43 16.03 -25.17
N SER A 70 -46.35 15.82 -26.11
CA SER A 70 -47.05 14.53 -26.21
C SER A 70 -46.17 13.49 -26.89
N LEU A 71 -46.36 12.21 -26.56
CA LEU A 71 -45.62 11.10 -27.16
C LEU A 71 -45.66 11.15 -28.71
N ARG A 72 -46.83 11.45 -29.29
CA ARG A 72 -47.02 11.63 -30.74
C ARG A 72 -46.17 12.78 -31.32
N ASN A 73 -45.99 13.87 -30.58
CA ASN A 73 -45.15 14.99 -31.02
C ASN A 73 -43.66 14.62 -30.97
N LEU A 74 -43.23 13.90 -29.93
CA LEU A 74 -41.87 13.35 -29.82
C LEU A 74 -41.57 12.38 -30.97
N GLU A 75 -42.45 11.42 -31.24
CA GLU A 75 -42.30 10.45 -32.32
C GLU A 75 -42.17 11.12 -33.70
N ARG A 76 -42.98 12.15 -33.96
CA ARG A 76 -42.90 12.94 -35.19
C ARG A 76 -41.54 13.64 -35.31
N ARG A 77 -41.08 14.33 -34.26
CA ARG A 77 -39.79 15.03 -34.25
C ARG A 77 -38.60 14.07 -34.43
N LEU A 78 -38.65 12.90 -33.80
CA LEU A 78 -37.64 11.86 -34.00
C LEU A 78 -37.61 11.36 -35.46
N LYS A 79 -38.78 11.20 -36.09
CA LYS A 79 -38.89 10.81 -37.50
C LYS A 79 -38.35 11.91 -38.43
N ASP A 80 -38.73 13.16 -38.19
CA ASP A 80 -38.29 14.32 -38.97
C ASP A 80 -36.77 14.52 -38.87
N ALA A 81 -36.18 14.20 -37.71
CA ALA A 81 -34.75 14.22 -37.46
C ALA A 81 -34.00 12.95 -37.94
N GLY A 82 -34.71 11.95 -38.50
CA GLY A 82 -34.11 10.69 -38.95
C GLY A 82 -33.53 9.82 -37.83
N LEU A 83 -33.88 10.09 -36.56
CA LEU A 83 -33.34 9.40 -35.39
C LEU A 83 -34.02 8.05 -35.20
N THR A 84 -33.29 6.97 -35.46
CA THR A 84 -33.80 5.59 -35.37
C THR A 84 -32.87 4.71 -34.52
N ARG A 85 -33.44 3.78 -33.76
CA ARG A 85 -32.67 2.95 -32.79
C ARG A 85 -32.13 1.65 -33.35
N ARG A 86 -32.66 1.20 -34.50
CA ARG A 86 -32.45 -0.17 -35.03
C ARG A 86 -32.17 -0.20 -36.53
N LEU A 87 -31.90 0.96 -37.13
CA LEU A 87 -31.53 1.13 -38.54
C LEU A 87 -30.21 1.92 -38.60
N ASN A 88 -29.50 1.86 -39.72
CA ASN A 88 -28.24 2.57 -39.95
C ASN A 88 -27.13 2.24 -38.93
N TYR A 89 -26.85 0.94 -38.74
CA TYR A 89 -25.77 0.51 -37.86
C TYR A 89 -24.42 1.05 -38.34
N THR A 90 -23.61 1.52 -37.38
CA THR A 90 -22.25 1.99 -37.66
C THR A 90 -21.41 0.84 -38.24
N PRO A 91 -20.65 1.07 -39.34
CA PRO A 91 -19.81 0.03 -39.94
C PRO A 91 -18.82 -0.60 -38.97
N ILE A 92 -18.64 -1.92 -39.04
CA ILE A 92 -17.76 -2.69 -38.15
C ILE A 92 -16.31 -2.15 -38.16
N ALA A 93 -15.81 -1.72 -39.33
CA ALA A 93 -14.47 -1.15 -39.45
C ALA A 93 -14.28 0.09 -38.56
N THR A 94 -15.27 0.99 -38.53
CA THR A 94 -15.27 2.19 -37.68
C THR A 94 -15.35 1.81 -36.21
N LEU A 95 -16.17 0.82 -35.86
CA LEU A 95 -16.27 0.31 -34.48
C LEU A 95 -14.96 -0.27 -33.99
N ARG A 96 -14.29 -1.07 -34.82
CA ARG A 96 -12.99 -1.65 -34.49
C ARG A 96 -11.97 -0.57 -34.15
N THR A 97 -11.84 0.46 -34.99
CA THR A 97 -10.90 1.57 -34.75
C THR A 97 -11.18 2.31 -33.45
N VAL A 98 -12.45 2.66 -33.18
CA VAL A 98 -12.81 3.41 -31.97
C VAL A 98 -12.66 2.56 -30.71
N ILE A 99 -13.05 1.27 -30.76
CA ILE A 99 -12.83 0.35 -29.64
C ILE A 99 -11.32 0.22 -29.37
N SER A 100 -10.50 0.04 -30.40
CA SER A 100 -9.04 -0.01 -30.24
C SER A 100 -8.48 1.25 -29.58
N GLU A 101 -9.01 2.44 -29.89
CA GLU A 101 -8.58 3.69 -29.26
C GLU A 101 -9.01 3.78 -27.79
N GLU A 102 -10.27 3.45 -27.46
CA GLU A 102 -10.74 3.41 -26.07
C GLU A 102 -9.95 2.40 -25.21
N LEU A 103 -9.55 1.27 -25.80
CA LEU A 103 -8.73 0.25 -25.15
C LEU A 103 -7.29 0.69 -24.88
N LYS A 104 -6.79 1.78 -25.48
CA LYS A 104 -5.47 2.34 -25.11
C LYS A 104 -5.50 3.09 -23.78
N GLY A 105 -6.68 3.53 -23.34
CA GLY A 105 -6.89 4.32 -22.12
C GLY A 105 -7.58 3.54 -21.01
N SER A 106 -8.35 4.24 -20.17
CA SER A 106 -9.15 3.62 -19.09
C SER A 106 -10.23 2.65 -19.61
N GLY A 107 -10.59 2.74 -20.89
CA GLY A 107 -11.54 1.84 -21.56
C GLY A 107 -11.11 0.37 -21.57
N HIS A 108 -9.82 0.07 -21.41
CA HIS A 108 -9.31 -1.31 -21.31
C HIS A 108 -9.87 -2.10 -20.12
N LEU A 109 -10.38 -1.42 -19.09
CA LEU A 109 -10.97 -2.07 -17.91
C LEU A 109 -12.45 -2.42 -18.10
N LEU A 110 -13.10 -1.88 -19.13
CA LEU A 110 -14.54 -2.00 -19.33
C LEU A 110 -14.94 -3.39 -19.81
N GLY A 111 -16.12 -3.84 -19.42
CA GLY A 111 -16.79 -4.96 -20.07
C GLY A 111 -17.56 -4.51 -21.31
N TYR A 112 -17.91 -5.45 -22.19
CA TYR A 112 -18.59 -5.15 -23.46
C TYR A 112 -19.89 -4.35 -23.32
N ARG A 113 -20.64 -4.52 -22.23
CA ARG A 113 -21.85 -3.72 -21.97
C ARG A 113 -21.54 -2.26 -21.67
N ALA A 114 -20.45 -1.99 -20.94
CA ALA A 114 -20.03 -0.63 -20.62
C ALA A 114 -19.38 0.03 -21.84
N MET A 115 -18.55 -0.71 -22.59
CA MET A 115 -18.01 -0.23 -23.88
C MET A 115 -19.13 0.10 -24.86
N TRP A 116 -20.17 -0.75 -24.94
CA TRP A 116 -21.35 -0.49 -25.76
C TRP A 116 -22.09 0.79 -25.35
N GLN A 117 -22.15 1.13 -24.06
CA GLN A 117 -22.71 2.41 -23.60
C GLN A 117 -21.82 3.59 -23.99
N ILE A 118 -20.50 3.48 -23.87
CA ILE A 118 -19.57 4.55 -24.28
C ILE A 118 -19.68 4.82 -25.79
N LEU A 119 -19.73 3.77 -26.62
CA LEU A 119 -19.90 3.92 -28.07
C LEU A 119 -21.20 4.66 -28.42
N LYS A 120 -22.26 4.50 -27.62
CA LYS A 120 -23.52 5.23 -27.79
C LYS A 120 -23.48 6.66 -27.27
N GLN A 121 -22.97 6.86 -26.06
CA GLN A 121 -23.06 8.14 -25.35
C GLN A 121 -21.97 9.11 -25.79
N LYS A 122 -20.72 8.63 -25.90
CA LYS A 122 -19.56 9.46 -26.26
C LYS A 122 -19.41 9.62 -27.77
N HIS A 123 -19.69 8.57 -28.54
CA HIS A 123 -19.47 8.54 -29.99
C HIS A 123 -20.76 8.60 -30.82
N SER A 124 -21.94 8.60 -30.17
CA SER A 124 -23.25 8.66 -30.82
C SER A 124 -23.49 7.55 -31.86
N PHE A 125 -22.90 6.36 -31.64
CA PHE A 125 -23.01 5.25 -32.58
C PHE A 125 -24.25 4.38 -32.37
N VAL A 126 -24.83 3.90 -33.48
CA VAL A 126 -25.88 2.88 -33.47
C VAL A 126 -25.22 1.51 -33.62
N VAL A 127 -25.07 0.81 -32.49
CA VAL A 127 -24.28 -0.43 -32.39
C VAL A 127 -25.06 -1.59 -31.82
N ARG A 128 -24.86 -2.79 -32.40
CA ARG A 128 -25.33 -4.03 -31.79
C ARG A 128 -24.39 -4.40 -30.65
N ARG A 129 -24.98 -4.78 -29.53
CA ARG A 129 -24.22 -5.19 -28.34
C ARG A 129 -23.32 -6.40 -28.64
N ASP A 130 -23.81 -7.33 -29.45
CA ASP A 130 -23.09 -8.55 -29.75
C ASP A 130 -21.89 -8.28 -30.68
N ASP A 131 -21.97 -7.31 -31.60
CA ASP A 131 -20.81 -6.89 -32.41
C ASP A 131 -19.68 -6.33 -31.52
N VAL A 132 -20.03 -5.52 -30.51
CA VAL A 132 -19.08 -5.02 -29.52
C VAL A 132 -18.46 -6.16 -28.71
N MET A 133 -19.26 -7.16 -28.34
CA MET A 133 -18.77 -8.34 -27.61
C MET A 133 -17.73 -9.12 -28.41
N HIS A 134 -18.01 -9.42 -29.68
CA HIS A 134 -17.09 -10.15 -30.55
C HIS A 134 -15.83 -9.33 -30.85
N LEU A 135 -15.97 -8.03 -31.16
CA LEU A 135 -14.83 -7.16 -31.40
C LEU A 135 -13.94 -7.00 -30.17
N MET A 136 -14.51 -6.92 -28.96
CA MET A 136 -13.70 -6.87 -27.74
C MET A 136 -12.99 -8.19 -27.43
N ALA A 137 -13.62 -9.34 -27.74
CA ALA A 137 -12.96 -10.63 -27.60
C ALA A 137 -11.80 -10.79 -28.60
N GLU A 138 -11.91 -10.21 -29.79
CA GLU A 138 -10.85 -10.18 -30.82
C GLU A 138 -9.72 -9.20 -30.47
N LEU A 139 -10.06 -7.98 -30.07
CA LEU A 139 -9.09 -6.89 -29.83
C LEU A 139 -8.39 -7.00 -28.46
N ASP A 140 -9.05 -7.58 -27.46
CA ASP A 140 -8.54 -7.75 -26.10
C ASP A 140 -8.94 -9.13 -25.54
N PRO A 141 -8.39 -10.24 -26.11
CA PRO A 141 -8.70 -11.60 -25.66
C PRO A 141 -8.27 -11.80 -24.21
N CYS A 142 -7.10 -11.28 -23.83
CA CYS A 142 -6.55 -11.37 -22.48
C CYS A 142 -7.42 -10.64 -21.45
N GLY A 143 -7.83 -9.40 -21.69
CA GLY A 143 -8.69 -8.67 -20.78
C GLY A 143 -10.10 -9.26 -20.72
N THR A 144 -10.62 -9.79 -21.83
CA THR A 144 -11.92 -10.48 -21.86
C THR A 144 -11.91 -11.74 -21.01
N GLU A 145 -10.84 -12.55 -21.09
CA GLU A 145 -10.67 -13.72 -20.24
C GLU A 145 -10.43 -13.34 -18.76
N ASN A 146 -9.65 -12.30 -18.49
CA ASN A 146 -9.46 -11.82 -17.12
C ASN A 146 -10.79 -11.37 -16.47
N ARG A 147 -11.66 -10.71 -17.24
CA ARG A 147 -13.00 -10.27 -16.79
C ARG A 147 -13.98 -11.44 -16.61
N SER A 148 -13.93 -12.46 -17.47
CA SER A 148 -14.83 -13.63 -17.37
C SER A 148 -14.58 -14.44 -16.09
N ARG A 149 -13.33 -14.45 -15.60
CA ARG A 149 -12.93 -15.13 -14.36
C ARG A 149 -13.42 -14.46 -13.07
N ARG A 150 -14.08 -13.30 -13.13
CA ARG A 150 -14.59 -12.51 -11.98
C ARG A 150 -13.56 -12.31 -10.86
N ARG A 151 -12.28 -12.24 -11.21
CA ARG A 151 -11.19 -12.19 -10.23
C ARG A 151 -10.61 -10.79 -10.16
N PHE A 152 -10.56 -10.22 -8.96
CA PHE A 152 -9.88 -8.95 -8.73
C PHE A 152 -8.39 -9.08 -9.08
N VAL A 153 -7.94 -8.38 -10.13
CA VAL A 153 -6.54 -8.37 -10.56
C VAL A 153 -5.78 -7.37 -9.69
N ARG A 154 -5.10 -7.86 -8.65
CA ARG A 154 -4.14 -7.05 -7.88
C ARG A 154 -2.87 -6.86 -8.72
N ARG A 155 -2.27 -5.66 -8.69
CA ARG A 155 -0.93 -5.45 -9.26
C ARG A 155 0.02 -6.47 -8.64
N ALA A 156 0.63 -7.32 -9.46
CA ALA A 156 1.61 -8.28 -9.01
C ALA A 156 2.87 -7.51 -8.58
N TYR A 157 3.30 -7.68 -7.33
CA TYR A 157 4.58 -7.15 -6.86
C TYR A 157 5.70 -7.72 -7.74
N HIS A 158 6.57 -6.85 -8.22
CA HIS A 158 7.70 -7.20 -9.07
C HIS A 158 8.98 -6.59 -8.49
N SER A 159 10.08 -7.34 -8.57
CA SER A 159 11.40 -6.89 -8.17
C SER A 159 12.45 -7.61 -9.02
N MET A 160 13.47 -6.87 -9.41
CA MET A 160 14.63 -7.29 -10.22
C MET A 160 15.63 -8.16 -9.44
N GLY A 161 15.56 -8.17 -8.11
CA GLY A 161 16.47 -8.94 -7.28
C GLY A 161 16.58 -8.42 -5.85
N PRO A 162 17.38 -9.11 -5.00
CA PRO A 162 17.54 -8.74 -3.62
C PRO A 162 18.18 -7.35 -3.48
N ASN A 163 17.88 -6.68 -2.38
CA ASN A 163 18.31 -5.32 -2.06
C ASN A 163 17.79 -4.25 -3.02
N GLU A 164 16.82 -4.55 -3.89
CA GLU A 164 16.17 -3.50 -4.67
C GLU A 164 15.25 -2.64 -3.78
N THR A 165 14.49 -3.28 -2.89
CA THR A 165 13.63 -2.58 -1.94
C THR A 165 13.54 -3.36 -0.65
N TRP A 166 13.94 -2.73 0.44
CA TRP A 166 13.68 -3.22 1.79
C TRP A 166 12.39 -2.59 2.32
N HIS A 167 11.54 -3.41 2.93
CA HIS A 167 10.25 -3.04 3.47
C HIS A 167 10.34 -3.10 4.98
N VAL A 168 10.24 -1.94 5.64
CA VAL A 168 10.35 -1.79 7.10
C VAL A 168 8.99 -1.45 7.67
N ASP A 169 8.67 -2.03 8.83
CA ASP A 169 7.38 -1.81 9.50
C ASP A 169 7.42 -2.17 10.99
N GLY A 170 6.56 -1.54 11.76
CA GLY A 170 6.32 -1.80 13.17
C GLY A 170 5.18 -2.80 13.39
N TYR A 171 5.29 -3.61 14.43
CA TYR A 171 4.26 -4.57 14.83
C TYR A 171 3.80 -4.30 16.26
N ASP A 172 2.63 -3.66 16.37
CA ASP A 172 2.12 -3.05 17.60
C ASP A 172 1.24 -3.96 18.47
N LYS A 173 1.15 -5.26 18.15
CA LYS A 173 0.19 -6.13 18.83
C LYS A 173 0.53 -6.42 20.31
N LEU A 174 1.79 -6.26 20.70
CA LEU A 174 2.26 -6.39 22.09
C LEU A 174 2.43 -5.04 22.80
N LYS A 175 2.14 -3.93 22.11
CA LYS A 175 2.26 -2.56 22.65
C LYS A 175 1.41 -2.32 23.92
N PRO A 176 0.22 -2.94 24.09
CA PRO A 176 -0.51 -2.87 25.36
C PRO A 176 0.25 -3.38 26.60
N PHE A 177 1.31 -4.17 26.39
CA PHE A 177 2.20 -4.70 27.43
C PHE A 177 3.58 -4.01 27.42
N GLY A 178 3.71 -2.91 26.67
CA GLY A 178 4.92 -2.11 26.54
C GLY A 178 6.02 -2.73 25.68
N ILE A 179 5.72 -3.75 24.88
CA ILE A 179 6.66 -4.39 23.97
C ILE A 179 6.31 -4.00 22.54
N ALA A 180 7.25 -3.39 21.83
CA ALA A 180 7.11 -3.11 20.41
C ALA A 180 8.06 -3.99 19.61
N ILE A 181 7.62 -4.47 18.45
CA ILE A 181 8.46 -5.24 17.51
C ILE A 181 8.63 -4.41 16.25
N ASN A 182 9.84 -4.39 15.70
CA ASN A 182 10.14 -3.78 14.40
C ASN A 182 10.82 -4.83 13.50
N GLY A 183 10.44 -4.86 12.23
CA GLY A 183 10.99 -5.80 11.27
C GLY A 183 11.36 -5.15 9.95
N CYS A 184 12.23 -5.83 9.22
CA CYS A 184 12.49 -5.52 7.83
C CYS A 184 12.58 -6.79 6.99
N ILE A 185 12.02 -6.72 5.79
CA ILE A 185 12.02 -7.81 4.83
C ILE A 185 12.51 -7.32 3.46
N ASP A 186 13.35 -8.13 2.81
CA ASP A 186 13.74 -7.91 1.42
C ASP A 186 12.59 -8.25 0.47
N GLY A 187 12.29 -7.34 -0.47
CA GLY A 187 11.11 -7.46 -1.32
C GLY A 187 11.15 -8.57 -2.36
N PHE A 188 12.34 -9.01 -2.78
CA PHE A 188 12.52 -10.05 -3.78
C PHE A 188 12.56 -11.44 -3.14
N SER A 189 13.50 -11.64 -2.22
CA SER A 189 13.77 -12.91 -1.56
C SER A 189 12.78 -13.22 -0.44
N ARG A 190 12.14 -12.20 0.15
CA ARG A 190 11.37 -12.30 1.40
C ARG A 190 12.22 -12.76 2.58
N LYS A 191 13.53 -12.51 2.53
CA LYS A 191 14.45 -12.69 3.66
C LYS A 191 14.14 -11.63 4.71
N ILE A 192 13.99 -12.05 5.96
CA ILE A 192 13.92 -11.14 7.11
C ILE A 192 15.33 -10.65 7.38
N MET A 193 15.50 -9.34 7.22
CA MET A 193 16.77 -8.63 7.37
C MET A 193 17.04 -8.39 8.86
N TRP A 194 16.05 -7.87 9.58
CA TRP A 194 16.05 -7.79 11.04
C TRP A 194 14.65 -8.01 11.62
N LEU A 195 14.60 -8.38 12.90
CA LEU A 195 13.37 -8.60 13.66
C LEU A 195 13.66 -8.41 15.14
N ASN A 196 13.38 -7.21 15.64
CA ASN A 196 13.85 -6.78 16.96
C ASN A 196 12.67 -6.33 17.81
N CYS A 197 12.64 -6.73 19.08
CA CYS A 197 11.72 -6.21 20.08
C CYS A 197 12.41 -5.18 20.98
N GLY A 198 11.66 -4.20 21.46
CA GLY A 198 12.18 -3.15 22.33
C GLY A 198 11.10 -2.47 23.18
N LYS A 199 11.55 -1.58 24.07
CA LYS A 199 10.68 -0.78 24.94
C LYS A 199 9.79 0.19 24.15
N THR A 200 10.28 0.69 23.01
CA THR A 200 9.59 1.65 22.14
C THR A 200 9.91 1.37 20.68
N ASN A 201 8.93 1.59 19.81
CA ASN A 201 9.11 1.74 18.37
C ASN A 201 8.85 3.17 17.90
N ASN A 202 8.58 4.10 18.82
CA ASN A 202 8.30 5.50 18.49
C ASN A 202 9.57 6.37 18.48
N ASP A 203 10.70 5.85 18.96
CA ASP A 203 11.98 6.57 18.97
C ASP A 203 12.72 6.37 17.63
N PRO A 204 12.90 7.43 16.84
CA PRO A 204 13.61 7.33 15.57
C PRO A 204 15.06 6.83 15.67
N SER A 205 15.71 7.04 16.81
CA SER A 205 17.10 6.63 17.05
C SER A 205 17.22 5.11 17.13
N VAL A 206 16.23 4.45 17.75
CA VAL A 206 16.17 2.99 17.87
C VAL A 206 15.97 2.34 16.51
N ILE A 207 15.03 2.87 15.71
CA ILE A 207 14.76 2.34 14.36
C ILE A 207 15.96 2.56 13.43
N ALA A 208 16.60 3.74 13.52
CA ALA A 208 17.83 4.00 12.79
C ALA A 208 18.95 3.03 13.19
N GLN A 209 19.10 2.71 14.48
CA GLN A 209 20.11 1.76 14.95
C GLN A 209 19.89 0.36 14.39
N TYR A 210 18.64 -0.12 14.31
CA TYR A 210 18.33 -1.41 13.70
C TYR A 210 18.75 -1.45 12.23
N TYR A 211 18.46 -0.38 11.49
CA TYR A 211 18.86 -0.26 10.09
C TYR A 211 20.39 -0.23 9.92
N VAL A 212 21.11 0.54 10.74
CA VAL A 212 22.59 0.59 10.70
C VAL A 212 23.20 -0.75 11.04
N ASN A 213 22.73 -1.41 12.10
CA ASN A 213 23.21 -2.74 12.47
C ASN A 213 23.01 -3.75 11.32
N CYS A 214 21.86 -3.67 10.62
CA CYS A 214 21.62 -4.52 9.47
C CYS A 214 22.57 -4.23 8.29
N ILE A 215 22.89 -2.95 8.02
CA ILE A 215 23.86 -2.56 7.00
C ILE A 215 25.25 -3.09 7.35
N VAL A 216 25.67 -2.97 8.62
CA VAL A 216 26.95 -3.48 9.12
C VAL A 216 27.01 -5.00 9.00
N GLU A 217 25.95 -5.72 9.40
CA GLU A 217 25.86 -7.18 9.33
C GLU A 217 25.97 -7.69 7.89
N HIS A 218 25.31 -7.05 6.94
CA HIS A 218 25.22 -7.52 5.56
C HIS A 218 26.23 -6.86 4.61
N GLY A 219 26.92 -5.80 5.05
CA GLY A 219 27.83 -5.00 4.23
C GLY A 219 27.16 -4.30 3.03
N VAL A 220 25.83 -4.12 3.06
CA VAL A 220 25.03 -3.63 1.93
C VAL A 220 23.86 -2.81 2.41
N PHE A 221 23.47 -1.80 1.64
CA PHE A 221 22.21 -1.07 1.80
C PHE A 221 21.38 -1.15 0.51
N PRO A 222 20.04 -1.08 0.61
CA PRO A 222 19.19 -1.32 -0.55
C PRO A 222 19.22 -0.13 -1.53
N LYS A 223 18.76 -0.37 -2.77
CA LYS A 223 18.52 0.71 -3.73
C LYS A 223 17.42 1.65 -3.27
N ARG A 224 16.39 1.07 -2.65
CA ARG A 224 15.23 1.79 -2.12
C ARG A 224 14.86 1.30 -0.73
N LEU A 225 14.41 2.20 0.11
CA LEU A 225 13.85 1.91 1.42
C LEU A 225 12.38 2.31 1.44
N ARG A 226 11.51 1.38 1.83
CA ARG A 226 10.08 1.62 1.95
C ARG A 226 9.66 1.55 3.41
N THR A 227 8.97 2.59 3.88
CA THR A 227 8.39 2.68 5.21
C THR A 227 6.96 3.18 5.12
N ASP A 228 6.21 3.06 6.21
CA ASP A 228 4.99 3.84 6.37
C ASP A 228 5.31 5.32 6.68
N CYS A 229 4.28 6.16 6.74
CA CYS A 229 4.39 7.58 7.07
C CYS A 229 4.60 7.86 8.58
N GLY A 230 5.09 6.89 9.34
CA GLY A 230 5.39 7.04 10.76
C GLY A 230 6.55 8.00 11.02
N THR A 231 6.42 8.83 12.04
CA THR A 231 7.46 9.80 12.44
C THR A 231 8.72 9.11 12.97
N GLU A 232 8.57 7.90 13.51
CA GLU A 232 9.65 7.02 13.96
C GLU A 232 10.62 6.63 12.85
N ASN A 233 10.18 6.67 11.59
CA ASN A 233 11.01 6.27 10.45
C ASN A 233 11.86 7.43 9.90
N GLY A 234 11.68 8.65 10.41
CA GLY A 234 12.29 9.87 9.86
C GLY A 234 13.83 9.84 9.84
N THR A 235 14.48 9.47 10.95
CA THR A 235 15.95 9.40 11.04
C THR A 235 16.51 8.34 10.10
N MET A 236 15.89 7.16 10.06
CA MET A 236 16.29 6.09 9.15
C MET A 236 16.14 6.51 7.67
N ALA A 237 15.04 7.18 7.32
CA ALA A 237 14.79 7.70 5.99
C ALA A 237 15.84 8.75 5.57
N ALA A 238 16.14 9.70 6.46
CA ALA A 238 17.17 10.72 6.24
C ALA A 238 18.55 10.10 6.05
N LEU A 239 18.90 9.11 6.88
CA LEU A 239 20.16 8.38 6.78
C LEU A 239 20.26 7.66 5.43
N HIS A 240 19.21 6.94 5.01
CA HIS A 240 19.18 6.24 3.73
C HIS A 240 19.35 7.19 2.53
N CYS A 241 18.63 8.32 2.53
CA CYS A 241 18.76 9.34 1.50
C CYS A 241 20.18 9.93 1.45
N THR A 242 20.83 10.10 2.61
CA THR A 242 22.20 10.59 2.70
C THR A 242 23.19 9.58 2.11
N LEU A 243 23.04 8.29 2.43
CA LEU A 243 23.85 7.22 1.85
C LEU A 243 23.73 7.13 0.33
N ARG A 244 22.56 7.48 -0.18
CA ARG A 244 22.25 7.43 -1.61
C ARG A 244 22.55 8.76 -2.32
N SER A 245 23.03 9.79 -1.62
CA SER A 245 23.17 11.14 -2.18
C SER A 245 24.22 11.26 -3.30
N GLU A 246 25.33 10.53 -3.20
CA GLU A 246 26.42 10.55 -4.19
C GLU A 246 26.19 9.60 -5.39
N HIS A 247 25.10 8.82 -5.37
CA HIS A 247 24.80 7.87 -6.43
C HIS A 247 24.06 8.55 -7.60
N THR A 248 24.10 7.93 -8.78
CA THR A 248 23.61 8.55 -10.02
C THR A 248 22.42 7.83 -10.68
N ASP A 249 21.91 6.76 -10.08
CA ASP A 249 20.74 6.06 -10.62
C ASP A 249 19.44 6.84 -10.37
N GLU A 250 18.37 6.44 -11.07
CA GLU A 250 17.06 7.11 -11.06
C GLU A 250 16.49 7.38 -9.64
N PHE A 251 16.84 6.51 -8.68
CA PHE A 251 16.35 6.56 -7.31
C PHE A 251 17.39 7.10 -6.32
N ALA A 252 18.47 7.74 -6.77
CA ALA A 252 19.47 8.28 -5.85
C ALA A 252 18.94 9.44 -4.97
N GLY A 253 19.65 9.69 -3.87
CA GLY A 253 19.34 10.74 -2.90
C GLY A 253 17.93 10.61 -2.30
N ALA A 254 17.18 11.72 -2.30
CA ALA A 254 15.83 11.77 -1.73
C ALA A 254 14.81 10.81 -2.36
N LYS A 255 15.05 10.34 -3.61
CA LYS A 255 14.16 9.40 -4.31
C LYS A 255 14.36 7.94 -3.87
N SER A 256 15.38 7.68 -3.06
CA SER A 256 15.71 6.32 -2.58
C SER A 256 14.74 5.88 -1.49
N HIS A 257 14.15 6.82 -0.75
CA HIS A 257 13.13 6.51 0.24
C HIS A 257 11.72 6.69 -0.33
N MET A 258 10.81 5.80 0.06
CA MET A 258 9.39 5.90 -0.28
C MET A 258 8.52 5.74 0.95
N TYR A 259 7.71 6.77 1.20
CA TYR A 259 6.54 6.64 2.06
C TYR A 259 5.42 5.91 1.31
N GLY A 260 4.79 4.93 1.95
CA GLY A 260 3.60 4.26 1.47
C GLY A 260 2.59 4.07 2.57
N THR A 261 1.31 3.89 2.22
CA THR A 261 0.32 3.41 3.19
C THR A 261 0.70 2.00 3.66
N SER A 262 0.29 1.59 4.86
CA SER A 262 0.45 0.21 5.36
C SER A 262 -0.01 -0.84 4.32
N THR A 263 -1.17 -0.62 3.70
CA THR A 263 -1.73 -1.46 2.62
C THR A 263 -0.83 -1.60 1.37
N SER A 264 0.11 -0.67 1.19
CA SER A 264 1.07 -0.67 0.10
C SER A 264 2.42 -1.31 0.47
N ASN A 265 2.70 -1.48 1.77
CA ASN A 265 3.87 -2.18 2.32
C ASN A 265 3.64 -3.71 2.35
N GLN A 266 3.19 -4.25 1.22
CA GLN A 266 2.57 -5.57 1.12
C GLN A 266 3.46 -6.73 1.60
N ARG A 267 4.79 -6.58 1.51
CA ARG A 267 5.74 -7.66 1.79
C ARG A 267 5.80 -7.98 3.28
N ILE A 268 6.05 -6.95 4.09
CA ILE A 268 6.16 -7.12 5.53
C ILE A 268 4.79 -7.31 6.17
N GLU A 269 3.76 -6.62 5.70
CA GLU A 269 2.38 -6.81 6.17
C GLU A 269 1.85 -8.22 5.90
N SER A 270 2.14 -8.76 4.71
CA SER A 270 1.81 -10.17 4.44
C SER A 270 2.58 -11.11 5.36
N TRP A 271 3.81 -10.78 5.73
CA TRP A 271 4.62 -11.58 6.62
C TRP A 271 4.13 -11.51 8.07
N TRP A 272 3.69 -10.34 8.56
CA TRP A 272 3.06 -10.20 9.87
C TRP A 272 1.85 -11.11 10.05
N SER A 273 1.09 -11.38 8.98
CA SER A 273 0.00 -12.37 9.04
C SER A 273 0.49 -13.80 9.35
N TYR A 274 1.65 -14.20 8.83
CA TYR A 274 2.26 -15.49 9.16
C TYR A 274 2.81 -15.48 10.59
N PHE A 275 3.55 -14.43 10.96
CA PHE A 275 4.09 -14.27 12.30
C PHE A 275 3.00 -14.28 13.37
N ARG A 276 1.87 -13.63 13.11
CA ARG A 276 0.67 -13.65 13.97
C ARG A 276 0.20 -15.07 14.24
N LYS A 277 -0.03 -15.85 13.17
CA LYS A 277 -0.61 -17.20 13.26
C LYS A 277 0.35 -18.22 13.88
N GLN A 278 1.65 -18.05 13.71
CA GLN A 278 2.64 -19.07 14.07
C GLN A 278 3.36 -18.80 15.40
N ARG A 279 3.43 -17.53 15.82
CA ARG A 279 4.25 -17.12 16.97
C ARG A 279 3.52 -16.13 17.88
N SER A 280 3.27 -14.91 17.44
CA SER A 280 2.83 -13.85 18.37
C SER A 280 1.42 -13.99 18.94
N GLN A 281 0.59 -14.91 18.43
CA GLN A 281 -0.67 -15.28 19.12
C GLN A 281 -0.41 -15.82 20.51
N PHE A 282 0.57 -16.72 20.67
CA PHE A 282 0.96 -17.26 21.97
C PHE A 282 1.31 -16.16 22.98
N TRP A 283 2.19 -15.23 22.58
CA TRP A 283 2.60 -14.11 23.43
C TRP A 283 1.47 -13.17 23.80
N MET A 284 0.53 -12.93 22.88
CA MET A 284 -0.64 -12.12 23.19
C MET A 284 -1.57 -12.80 24.18
N ASP A 285 -1.78 -14.10 24.05
CA ASP A 285 -2.64 -14.87 24.94
C ASP A 285 -1.98 -14.95 26.34
N LEU A 286 -0.69 -15.29 26.40
CA LEU A 286 0.08 -15.36 27.64
C LEU A 286 0.03 -14.06 28.45
N LEU A 287 0.29 -12.91 27.80
CA LEU A 287 0.29 -11.62 28.49
C LEU A 287 -1.15 -11.14 28.79
N SER A 288 -2.14 -11.54 27.98
CA SER A 288 -3.55 -11.28 28.28
C SER A 288 -4.00 -12.06 29.51
N ASP A 289 -3.55 -13.30 29.69
CA ASP A 289 -3.85 -14.10 30.88
C ASP A 289 -3.32 -13.44 32.16
N LEU A 290 -2.12 -12.82 32.12
CA LEU A 290 -1.61 -12.04 33.25
C LEU A 290 -2.56 -10.89 33.61
N ARG A 291 -3.10 -10.21 32.61
CA ARG A 291 -4.06 -9.11 32.82
C ARG A 291 -5.39 -9.62 33.35
N GLU A 292 -5.92 -10.71 32.80
CA GLU A 292 -7.20 -11.31 33.21
C GLU A 292 -7.15 -11.87 34.64
N ARG A 293 -5.98 -12.34 35.08
CA ARG A 293 -5.74 -12.78 36.46
C ARG A 293 -5.41 -11.64 37.42
N HIS A 294 -5.55 -10.38 37.00
CA HIS A 294 -5.18 -9.19 37.77
C HIS A 294 -3.71 -9.13 38.20
N LEU A 295 -2.83 -9.87 37.51
CA LEU A 295 -1.38 -9.81 37.72
C LEU A 295 -0.73 -8.65 36.97
N PHE A 296 -1.36 -8.18 35.88
CA PHE A 296 -0.90 -7.02 35.10
C PHE A 296 -1.99 -5.94 35.02
N ASN A 297 -1.66 -4.70 35.37
CA ASN A 297 -2.60 -3.56 35.33
C ASN A 297 -2.24 -2.46 34.32
N GLY A 298 -1.13 -2.58 33.58
CA GLY A 298 -0.70 -1.57 32.60
C GLY A 298 0.02 -0.37 33.20
N SER A 299 0.27 -0.33 34.51
CA SER A 299 1.08 0.72 35.13
C SER A 299 2.52 0.72 34.58
N PRO A 300 3.25 1.85 34.68
CA PRO A 300 4.67 1.90 34.29
C PRO A 300 5.52 0.83 34.98
N ALA A 301 5.31 0.60 36.29
CA ALA A 301 6.04 -0.40 37.05
C ALA A 301 5.77 -1.82 36.53
N HIS A 302 4.50 -2.18 36.29
CA HIS A 302 4.14 -3.49 35.71
C HIS A 302 4.68 -3.67 34.30
N THR A 303 4.63 -2.60 33.49
CA THR A 303 5.14 -2.60 32.12
C THR A 303 6.66 -2.79 32.09
N ASN A 304 7.39 -2.12 32.97
CA ASN A 304 8.83 -2.29 33.10
C ASN A 304 9.19 -3.68 33.62
N LEU A 305 8.41 -4.24 34.55
CA LEU A 305 8.62 -5.62 34.99
C LEU A 305 8.36 -6.65 33.88
N VAL A 306 7.32 -6.44 33.06
CA VAL A 306 7.09 -7.27 31.86
C VAL A 306 8.29 -7.19 30.92
N ARG A 307 8.79 -5.99 30.63
CA ARG A 307 9.99 -5.82 29.79
C ARG A 307 11.20 -6.52 30.38
N TYR A 308 11.43 -6.38 31.68
CA TYR A 308 12.55 -7.00 32.38
C TYR A 308 12.54 -8.54 32.25
N CYS A 309 11.39 -9.17 32.50
CA CYS A 309 11.27 -10.63 32.47
C CYS A 309 11.15 -11.22 31.06
N PHE A 310 10.46 -10.55 30.15
CA PHE A 310 10.04 -11.16 28.87
C PHE A 310 10.84 -10.69 27.65
N LEU A 311 11.42 -9.49 27.65
CA LEU A 311 12.04 -8.92 26.43
C LEU A 311 13.20 -9.77 25.92
N GLY A 312 14.08 -10.25 26.80
CA GLY A 312 15.20 -11.11 26.42
C GLY A 312 14.77 -12.47 25.87
N VAL A 313 13.76 -13.09 26.49
CA VAL A 313 13.19 -14.37 26.02
C VAL A 313 12.53 -14.19 24.65
N LEU A 314 11.73 -13.14 24.48
CA LEU A 314 11.08 -12.84 23.21
C LEU A 314 12.10 -12.55 22.11
N GLN A 315 13.13 -11.72 22.37
CA GLN A 315 14.17 -11.43 21.37
C GLN A 315 14.86 -12.69 20.88
N LYS A 316 15.21 -13.61 21.80
CA LYS A 316 15.79 -14.90 21.44
C LYS A 316 14.87 -15.71 20.53
N GLU A 317 13.57 -15.78 20.84
CA GLU A 317 12.60 -16.48 19.99
C GLU A 317 12.45 -15.81 18.61
N LEU A 318 12.50 -14.47 18.55
CA LEU A 318 12.49 -13.73 17.29
C LEU A 318 13.72 -14.04 16.43
N ASP A 319 14.90 -14.14 17.04
CA ASP A 319 16.15 -14.48 16.34
C ASP A 319 16.10 -15.92 15.78
N GLU A 320 15.62 -16.88 16.57
CA GLU A 320 15.38 -18.25 16.12
C GLU A 320 14.35 -18.31 14.99
N TYR A 321 13.25 -17.56 15.12
CA TYR A 321 12.22 -17.51 14.08
C TYR A 321 12.70 -16.84 12.78
N LYS A 322 13.52 -15.78 12.87
CA LYS A 322 14.20 -15.17 11.72
C LYS A 322 15.04 -16.22 11.00
N HIS A 323 15.79 -17.06 11.73
CA HIS A 323 16.58 -18.15 11.14
C HIS A 323 15.69 -19.20 10.43
N TYR A 324 14.65 -19.71 11.10
CA TYR A 324 13.73 -20.68 10.50
C TYR A 324 13.02 -20.12 9.27
N TRP A 325 12.58 -18.86 9.32
CA TRP A 325 11.98 -18.20 8.19
C TRP A 325 12.99 -18.01 7.05
N ASN A 326 14.24 -17.67 7.32
CA ASN A 326 15.19 -17.45 6.24
C ASN A 326 15.61 -18.74 5.53
N THR A 327 15.52 -19.89 6.22
CA THR A 327 15.92 -21.21 5.69
C THR A 327 14.74 -22.07 5.19
N HIS A 328 13.49 -21.72 5.50
CA HIS A 328 12.32 -22.47 5.00
C HIS A 328 12.13 -22.33 3.48
N THR A 329 11.42 -23.28 2.89
CA THR A 329 11.12 -23.25 1.45
C THR A 329 9.77 -22.60 1.18
N ILE A 330 9.77 -21.49 0.46
CA ILE A 330 8.55 -20.85 -0.04
C ILE A 330 8.11 -21.54 -1.32
N ARG A 331 6.88 -22.07 -1.33
CA ARG A 331 6.32 -22.80 -2.48
C ARG A 331 5.97 -21.84 -3.64
N PRO A 332 6.08 -22.31 -4.90
CA PRO A 332 5.63 -21.55 -6.06
C PRO A 332 4.14 -21.20 -5.99
N VAL A 333 3.80 -19.96 -6.34
CA VAL A 333 2.41 -19.48 -6.44
C VAL A 333 2.20 -18.90 -7.83
N ARG A 334 1.21 -19.43 -8.58
CA ARG A 334 0.97 -19.07 -9.99
C ARG A 334 0.78 -17.57 -10.25
N GLN A 335 0.27 -16.82 -9.27
CA GLN A 335 0.05 -15.38 -9.39
C GLN A 335 1.24 -14.51 -8.94
N SER A 336 2.26 -15.10 -8.32
CA SER A 336 3.44 -14.37 -7.85
C SER A 336 4.41 -14.17 -9.02
N ARG A 337 4.88 -12.93 -9.20
CA ARG A 337 6.02 -12.62 -10.08
C ARG A 337 7.37 -12.75 -9.38
N CYS A 338 7.40 -12.85 -8.05
CA CYS A 338 8.64 -13.10 -7.32
C CYS A 338 8.94 -14.60 -7.27
N PRO A 339 10.24 -14.94 -7.21
CA PRO A 339 10.70 -16.33 -7.25
C PRO A 339 10.17 -17.15 -6.07
N SER A 340 10.36 -18.45 -6.13
CA SER A 340 10.07 -19.40 -5.04
C SER A 340 11.35 -20.13 -4.65
N GLY A 341 11.47 -20.53 -3.40
CA GLY A 341 12.68 -21.13 -2.86
C GLY A 341 12.94 -20.70 -1.42
N LYS A 342 14.16 -20.96 -0.95
CA LYS A 342 14.60 -20.51 0.38
C LYS A 342 14.96 -19.03 0.35
N PRO A 343 14.41 -18.16 1.22
CA PRO A 343 14.74 -16.73 1.22
C PRO A 343 16.23 -16.45 1.21
N GLU A 344 17.00 -17.17 2.02
CA GLU A 344 18.46 -17.04 2.07
C GLU A 344 19.14 -17.38 0.73
N ALA A 345 18.72 -18.46 0.07
CA ALA A 345 19.26 -18.82 -1.24
C ALA A 345 18.88 -17.79 -2.33
N MET A 346 17.64 -17.30 -2.30
CA MET A 346 17.18 -16.25 -3.22
C MET A 346 17.91 -14.92 -3.01
N TYR A 347 18.37 -14.66 -1.78
CA TYR A 347 19.09 -13.44 -1.44
C TYR A 347 20.57 -13.49 -1.84
N TYR A 348 21.29 -14.56 -1.48
CA TYR A 348 22.74 -14.66 -1.74
C TYR A 348 23.09 -15.18 -3.14
N VAL A 349 22.17 -15.90 -3.78
CA VAL A 349 22.40 -16.54 -5.08
C VAL A 349 21.31 -16.13 -6.09
N PRO A 350 21.03 -14.84 -6.28
CA PRO A 350 19.85 -14.36 -7.01
C PRO A 350 19.86 -14.74 -8.49
N GLN A 351 21.04 -14.96 -9.08
CA GLN A 351 21.18 -15.41 -10.47
C GLN A 351 20.54 -16.78 -10.76
N ARG A 352 20.30 -17.61 -9.73
CA ARG A 352 19.56 -18.90 -9.88
C ARG A 352 18.04 -18.70 -9.94
N PHE A 353 17.58 -17.47 -9.72
CA PHE A 353 16.18 -17.09 -9.58
C PHE A 353 15.82 -15.89 -10.48
N ASP A 354 16.52 -15.75 -11.61
CA ASP A 354 16.34 -14.68 -12.60
C ASP A 354 16.46 -13.26 -12.02
N GLY A 355 17.26 -13.10 -10.97
CA GLY A 355 17.51 -11.81 -10.33
C GLY A 355 18.99 -11.45 -10.22
N SER A 356 19.25 -10.18 -9.94
CA SER A 356 20.59 -9.65 -9.68
C SER A 356 20.63 -8.89 -8.36
N ASN A 357 21.75 -8.90 -7.63
CA ASN A 357 21.88 -8.05 -6.45
C ASN A 357 21.78 -6.57 -6.86
N CYS A 358 20.79 -5.87 -6.31
CA CYS A 358 20.50 -4.47 -6.60
C CYS A 358 21.06 -3.51 -5.54
N GLY A 359 21.69 -4.03 -4.49
CA GLY A 359 22.18 -3.28 -3.35
C GLY A 359 23.52 -2.60 -3.60
N PHE A 360 23.83 -1.65 -2.73
CA PHE A 360 25.06 -0.86 -2.78
C PHE A 360 25.99 -1.28 -1.64
N PRO A 361 27.29 -1.50 -1.91
CA PRO A 361 28.22 -1.93 -0.88
C PRO A 361 28.43 -0.82 0.15
N ALA A 362 28.38 -1.19 1.42
CA ALA A 362 28.70 -0.29 2.53
C ALA A 362 30.22 -0.29 2.73
N SER A 363 30.92 0.69 2.13
CA SER A 363 32.37 0.82 2.32
C SER A 363 32.71 1.13 3.79
N ALA A 364 33.95 0.83 4.22
CA ALA A 364 34.38 1.18 5.58
C ALA A 364 34.25 2.68 5.89
N GLN A 365 34.48 3.54 4.89
CA GLN A 365 34.28 4.98 5.01
C GLN A 365 32.80 5.33 5.22
N THR A 366 31.92 4.69 4.45
CA THR A 366 30.47 4.84 4.58
C THR A 366 29.99 4.40 5.97
N LEU A 367 30.48 3.27 6.47
CA LEU A 367 30.14 2.77 7.81
C LEU A 367 30.62 3.72 8.91
N ASN A 368 31.86 4.19 8.84
CA ASN A 368 32.39 5.18 9.80
C ASN A 368 31.59 6.48 9.78
N HIS A 369 31.20 6.95 8.58
CA HIS A 369 30.37 8.13 8.44
C HIS A 369 29.00 7.93 9.09
N ILE A 370 28.33 6.80 8.82
CA ILE A 370 27.05 6.45 9.46
C ILE A 370 27.17 6.49 10.99
N THR A 371 28.18 5.80 11.54
CA THR A 371 28.40 5.75 12.99
C THR A 371 28.64 7.14 13.58
N SER A 372 29.27 8.06 12.85
CA SER A 372 29.51 9.43 13.31
C SER A 372 28.27 10.33 13.32
N ILE A 373 27.27 10.02 12.48
CA ILE A 373 26.03 10.83 12.34
C ILE A 373 24.90 10.25 13.19
N MET A 374 24.97 8.97 13.54
CA MET A 374 24.03 8.31 14.42
C MET A 374 23.96 9.06 15.76
N PRO A 375 22.76 9.50 16.20
CA PRO A 375 22.60 9.98 17.56
C PRO A 375 23.04 8.86 18.50
N VAL A 376 23.90 9.16 19.47
CA VAL A 376 24.12 8.24 20.58
C VAL A 376 22.74 7.96 21.16
N PRO A 377 22.29 6.69 21.22
CA PRO A 377 21.02 6.37 21.86
C PRO A 377 21.06 7.06 23.20
N ALA A 378 20.03 7.85 23.53
CA ALA A 378 19.95 8.46 24.85
C ALA A 378 20.25 7.34 25.84
N THR A 379 21.36 7.47 26.59
CA THR A 379 21.72 6.49 27.61
C THR A 379 20.42 6.25 28.35
N PRO A 380 19.87 5.03 28.40
CA PRO A 380 18.70 4.81 29.23
C PRO A 380 19.20 5.19 30.61
N GLY A 381 18.83 6.40 31.08
CA GLY A 381 19.18 6.84 32.41
C GLY A 381 18.73 5.69 33.28
N GLY A 382 19.70 5.04 33.95
CA GLY A 382 19.57 3.67 34.44
C GLY A 382 18.16 3.49 34.97
N ASP A 383 17.34 2.73 34.23
CA ASP A 383 15.91 2.69 34.44
C ASP A 383 15.76 2.26 35.89
N GLU A 384 15.33 3.14 36.79
CA GLU A 384 15.38 2.90 38.24
C GLU A 384 14.68 1.57 38.58
N HIS A 385 13.70 1.21 37.75
CA HIS A 385 13.02 -0.08 37.76
C HIS A 385 13.90 -1.26 37.33
N GLU A 386 14.75 -1.12 36.32
CA GLU A 386 15.67 -2.16 35.86
C GLU A 386 16.76 -2.46 36.90
N THR A 387 17.28 -1.42 37.58
CA THR A 387 18.17 -1.59 38.74
C THR A 387 17.45 -2.28 39.89
N LEU A 388 16.26 -1.80 40.26
CA LEU A 388 15.44 -2.39 41.33
C LEU A 388 15.13 -3.86 41.07
N PHE A 389 14.66 -4.22 39.87
CA PHE A 389 14.34 -5.61 39.54
C PHE A 389 15.59 -6.48 39.46
N GLY A 390 16.74 -5.91 39.07
CA GLY A 390 18.05 -6.56 39.14
C GLY A 390 18.45 -6.93 40.57
N GLU A 391 18.28 -6.01 41.52
CA GLU A 391 18.55 -6.23 42.95
C GLU A 391 17.61 -7.30 43.52
N LEU A 392 16.30 -7.17 43.30
CA LEU A 392 15.30 -8.15 43.76
C LEU A 392 15.55 -9.55 43.15
N GLN A 393 16.02 -9.61 41.90
CA GLN A 393 16.38 -10.88 41.26
C GLN A 393 17.60 -11.52 41.92
N GLN A 394 18.60 -10.73 42.30
CA GLN A 394 19.77 -11.23 43.04
C GLN A 394 19.38 -11.72 44.44
N GLU A 395 18.55 -10.96 45.16
CA GLU A 395 18.06 -11.31 46.49
C GLU A 395 17.25 -12.62 46.50
N SER A 396 16.43 -12.85 45.47
CA SER A 396 15.65 -14.09 45.32
C SER A 396 16.45 -15.28 44.80
N GLY A 397 17.68 -15.08 44.33
CA GLY A 397 18.50 -16.13 43.70
C GLY A 397 17.95 -16.60 42.34
N LEU A 398 17.03 -15.85 41.73
CA LEU A 398 16.43 -16.19 40.45
C LEU A 398 17.43 -16.00 39.31
N ARG A 399 17.47 -16.97 38.39
CA ARG A 399 18.28 -16.85 37.17
C ARG A 399 17.56 -16.01 36.12
N ALA A 400 18.33 -15.41 35.22
CA ALA A 400 17.77 -14.72 34.07
C ALA A 400 16.91 -15.71 33.25
N PRO A 401 15.68 -15.32 32.87
CA PRO A 401 14.75 -16.23 32.22
C PRO A 401 15.25 -16.57 30.81
N VAL A 402 15.16 -17.86 30.46
CA VAL A 402 15.64 -18.39 29.15
C VAL A 402 14.46 -18.84 28.29
N GLN A 403 13.33 -19.15 28.92
CA GLN A 403 12.08 -19.60 28.30
C GLN A 403 10.89 -18.88 28.93
N TRP A 404 9.73 -18.95 28.29
CA TRP A 404 8.55 -18.20 28.71
C TRP A 404 8.04 -18.63 30.09
N GLU A 405 8.19 -19.90 30.47
CA GLU A 405 7.81 -20.41 31.79
C GLU A 405 8.61 -19.72 32.89
N SER A 406 9.95 -19.69 32.74
CA SER A 406 10.84 -18.99 33.67
C SER A 406 10.59 -17.48 33.70
N ALA A 407 10.17 -16.88 32.58
CA ALA A 407 9.83 -15.47 32.54
C ALA A 407 8.55 -15.17 33.35
N VAL A 408 7.55 -16.05 33.29
CA VAL A 408 6.34 -15.95 34.11
C VAL A 408 6.65 -16.13 35.59
N GLU A 409 7.47 -17.13 35.94
CA GLU A 409 7.90 -17.37 37.33
C GLU A 409 8.65 -16.16 37.91
N ASN A 410 9.62 -15.63 37.16
CA ASN A 410 10.35 -14.43 37.55
C ASN A 410 9.39 -13.23 37.68
N TYR A 411 8.47 -13.05 36.73
CA TYR A 411 7.49 -11.97 36.77
C TYR A 411 6.63 -12.01 38.05
N ILE A 412 6.08 -13.18 38.38
CA ILE A 412 5.21 -13.32 39.57
C ILE A 412 6.02 -13.08 40.85
N THR A 413 7.21 -13.69 40.96
CA THR A 413 8.05 -13.58 42.16
C THR A 413 8.51 -12.14 42.39
N LEU A 414 9.06 -11.50 41.36
CA LEU A 414 9.54 -10.12 41.45
C LEU A 414 8.40 -9.13 41.68
N LYS A 415 7.22 -9.36 41.11
CA LYS A 415 6.01 -8.55 41.38
C LYS A 415 5.66 -8.59 42.87
N THR A 416 5.66 -9.78 43.47
CA THR A 416 5.37 -9.95 44.91
C THR A 416 6.42 -9.27 45.78
N MET A 417 7.70 -9.44 45.46
CA MET A 417 8.80 -8.79 46.22
C MET A 417 8.76 -7.27 46.11
N ALA A 418 8.42 -6.73 44.94
CA ALA A 418 8.30 -5.30 44.70
C ALA A 418 7.00 -4.68 45.26
N GLY A 419 6.08 -5.49 45.81
CA GLY A 419 4.79 -5.01 46.34
C GLY A 419 3.85 -4.43 45.27
N LEU A 420 3.95 -4.92 44.03
CA LEU A 420 3.23 -4.43 42.85
C LEU A 420 1.90 -5.13 42.59
#